data_AF-A0A9D2S2R1-F1
#
_entry.id   AF-A0A9D2S2R1-F1
#
_cell.length_a   1.000
_cell.length_b   1.000
_cell.length_c   1.000
_cell.angle_alpha   90.00
_cell.angle_beta   90.00
_cell.angle_gamma   90.00
#
_symmetry.space_group_name_H-M   'P 1'
#
loop_
_entity.id
_entity.type
_entity.pdbx_description
1 polymer ?
#
loop_
_entity_poly.entity_id
_entity_poly.type
_entity_poly.pdbx_seq_one_letter_code
_entity_poly.pdbx_strand_id
1 'polypeptide(L)'
;VLPGGGYQMCSDREADPVALAYLQAGFQAFVLRYATGVQAAWPNPLEDYEAAAALIRSHAGDWALYPDKLAVIGFSAGGHLAACAAAMAGQRPNAAILGYPVVDKATVETYLPGAPDAALGVDEHTCPCFVFAGRNDTTVPVANTLAWLEALTRYDISYECHIYSQADHGFSTGESFLGTQGLCSRAPRWVADSIAWLRDVFGDFAGGALAVPRCPARVNGNRESAYNVDCTLGYLLQSPATAVIQPVLQPLLARLHLDALPASLSGLLFRQLAGMIALPPEQLAAIDTALHAVPKQQTGGDTPC
;
A
#
# COMPACT_ATOMS: atom_id res chain seq x y z
N VAL A 1 -1.67 -6.46 14.36
CA VAL A 1 -2.16 -5.18 14.91
C VAL A 1 -1.05 -4.53 15.71
N LEU A 2 -0.67 -3.30 15.35
CA LEU A 2 0.34 -2.47 15.99
C LEU A 2 -0.36 -1.25 16.61
N PRO A 3 -0.68 -1.28 17.91
CA PRO A 3 -1.40 -0.18 18.56
C PRO A 3 -0.62 1.13 18.51
N GLY A 4 -1.29 2.27 18.67
CA GLY A 4 -0.62 3.55 18.92
C GLY A 4 -0.13 3.69 20.36
N GLY A 5 0.21 4.93 20.74
CA GLY A 5 0.72 5.27 22.08
C GLY A 5 2.04 6.04 22.08
N GLY A 6 2.36 6.73 20.97
CA GLY A 6 3.48 7.67 20.89
C GLY A 6 4.86 7.06 21.17
N TYR A 7 5.03 5.76 20.90
CA TYR A 7 6.21 4.97 21.32
C TYR A 7 6.47 4.96 22.84
N GLN A 8 5.53 5.39 23.68
CA GLN A 8 5.63 5.33 25.14
C GLN A 8 4.90 4.10 25.71
N MET A 9 3.84 3.66 25.04
CA MET A 9 3.04 2.49 25.39
C MET A 9 2.36 1.90 24.14
N CYS A 10 1.72 0.75 24.28
CA CYS A 10 0.78 0.21 23.30
C CYS A 10 -0.65 0.37 23.82
N SER A 11 -1.46 1.19 23.14
CA SER A 11 -2.83 1.53 23.52
C SER A 11 -3.79 0.35 23.39
N ASP A 12 -4.46 -0.03 24.48
CA ASP A 12 -5.46 -1.12 24.44
C ASP A 12 -6.70 -0.77 23.60
N ARG A 13 -6.97 0.53 23.39
CA ARG A 13 -8.05 0.98 22.49
C ARG A 13 -7.83 0.55 21.04
N GLU A 14 -6.59 0.29 20.65
CA GLU A 14 -6.16 -0.06 19.28
C GLU A 14 -5.59 -1.49 19.20
N ALA A 15 -5.85 -2.31 20.23
CA ALA A 15 -5.44 -3.70 20.33
C ALA A 15 -6.65 -4.64 20.09
N ASP A 16 -7.21 -5.20 21.16
CA ASP A 16 -8.30 -6.18 21.11
C ASP A 16 -9.54 -5.69 20.35
N PRO A 17 -10.03 -4.44 20.51
CA PRO A 17 -11.18 -3.96 19.76
C PRO A 17 -10.98 -4.06 18.24
N VAL A 18 -9.74 -3.84 17.78
CA VAL A 18 -9.37 -3.96 16.37
C VAL A 18 -9.22 -5.43 16.00
N ALA A 19 -8.44 -6.20 16.77
CA ALA A 19 -8.16 -7.61 16.50
C ALA A 19 -9.45 -8.45 16.40
N LEU A 20 -10.42 -8.21 17.27
CA LEU A 20 -11.70 -8.92 17.28
C LEU A 20 -12.53 -8.66 16.02
N ALA A 21 -12.48 -7.45 15.44
CA ALA A 21 -13.19 -7.16 14.20
C ALA A 21 -12.65 -7.98 13.01
N TYR A 22 -11.33 -8.12 12.91
CA TYR A 22 -10.71 -8.96 11.88
C TYR A 22 -10.89 -10.46 12.16
N LEU A 23 -10.84 -10.86 13.44
CA LEU A 23 -11.13 -12.23 13.84
C LEU A 23 -12.56 -12.65 13.45
N GLN A 24 -13.54 -11.79 13.71
CA GLN A 24 -14.93 -11.98 13.28
C GLN A 24 -15.06 -12.09 11.76
N ALA A 25 -14.21 -11.37 11.01
CA ALA A 25 -14.22 -11.39 9.54
C ALA A 25 -13.53 -12.62 8.92
N GLY A 26 -12.95 -13.51 9.74
CA GLY A 26 -12.32 -14.77 9.31
C GLY A 26 -10.79 -14.74 9.25
N PHE A 27 -10.14 -13.69 9.76
CA PHE A 27 -8.67 -13.62 9.85
C PHE A 27 -8.19 -14.20 11.18
N GLN A 28 -6.98 -14.75 11.21
CA GLN A 28 -6.26 -14.91 12.47
C GLN A 28 -5.66 -13.55 12.87
N ALA A 29 -5.85 -13.14 14.12
CA ALA A 29 -5.45 -11.81 14.59
C ALA A 29 -4.37 -11.89 15.67
N PHE A 30 -3.30 -11.13 15.49
CA PHE A 30 -2.18 -11.03 16.42
C PHE A 30 -1.98 -9.56 16.82
N VAL A 31 -1.90 -9.29 18.11
CA VAL A 31 -1.55 -7.96 18.64
C VAL A 31 -0.07 -8.00 19.05
N LEU A 32 0.74 -7.13 18.45
CA LEU A 32 2.14 -6.96 18.86
C LEU A 32 2.24 -5.79 19.83
N ARG A 33 2.67 -6.07 21.06
CA ARG A 33 3.15 -5.05 22.00
C ARG A 33 4.66 -4.90 21.77
N TYR A 34 5.01 -3.96 20.91
CA TYR A 34 6.40 -3.69 20.51
C TYR A 34 7.13 -2.84 21.56
N ALA A 35 8.44 -2.69 21.42
CA ALA A 35 9.29 -1.93 22.33
C ALA A 35 8.84 -0.46 22.45
N THR A 36 8.61 -0.02 23.69
CA THR A 36 8.19 1.35 24.01
C THR A 36 9.02 1.96 25.15
N GLY A 37 8.84 3.26 25.40
CA GLY A 37 9.53 4.01 26.44
C GLY A 37 11.04 3.94 26.26
N VAL A 38 11.76 3.51 27.29
CA VAL A 38 13.23 3.39 27.25
C VAL A 38 13.74 2.34 26.27
N GLN A 39 12.88 1.43 25.81
CA GLN A 39 13.24 0.37 24.86
C GLN A 39 12.94 0.76 23.41
N ALA A 40 12.23 1.88 23.17
CA ALA A 40 11.72 2.24 21.86
C ALA A 40 12.79 2.67 20.83
N ALA A 41 14.06 2.79 21.23
CA ALA A 41 15.15 3.26 20.38
C ALA A 41 15.16 2.50 19.03
N TRP A 42 15.22 3.24 17.93
CA TRP A 42 15.25 2.62 16.60
C TRP A 42 16.57 1.83 16.41
N PRO A 43 16.55 0.60 15.87
CA PRO A 43 15.44 -0.08 15.18
C PRO A 43 14.61 -1.07 16.04
N ASN A 44 14.71 -1.07 17.37
CA ASN A 44 14.08 -2.11 18.22
C ASN A 44 12.59 -2.37 17.91
N PRO A 45 11.72 -1.36 17.71
CA PRO A 45 10.32 -1.63 17.37
C PRO A 45 10.14 -2.35 16.02
N LEU A 46 11.02 -2.07 15.04
CA LEU A 46 11.03 -2.77 13.75
C LEU A 46 11.53 -4.20 13.92
N GLU A 47 12.55 -4.43 14.74
CA GLU A 47 13.05 -5.78 15.04
C GLU A 47 11.98 -6.64 15.73
N ASP A 48 11.16 -6.06 16.62
CA ASP A 48 10.01 -6.77 17.20
C ASP A 48 8.97 -7.17 16.14
N TYR A 49 8.71 -6.28 15.18
CA TYR A 49 7.84 -6.59 14.05
C TYR A 49 8.41 -7.73 13.20
N GLU A 50 9.70 -7.67 12.87
CA GLU A 50 10.41 -8.71 12.09
C GLU A 50 10.32 -10.08 12.77
N ALA A 51 10.57 -10.12 14.08
CA ALA A 51 10.48 -11.33 14.88
C ALA A 51 9.04 -11.89 14.90
N ALA A 52 8.03 -11.02 15.06
CA ALA A 52 6.63 -11.42 15.04
C ALA A 52 6.20 -11.95 13.66
N ALA A 53 6.57 -11.28 12.57
CA ALA A 53 6.27 -11.72 11.21
C ALA A 53 6.94 -13.06 10.88
N ALA A 54 8.21 -13.24 11.27
CA ALA A 54 8.93 -14.50 11.13
C ALA A 54 8.28 -15.63 11.96
N LEU A 55 7.83 -15.34 13.18
CA LEU A 55 7.14 -16.30 14.03
C LEU A 55 5.82 -16.77 13.39
N ILE A 56 4.99 -15.83 12.92
CA ILE A 56 3.72 -16.13 12.26
C ILE A 56 3.94 -16.99 11.01
N ARG A 57 4.91 -16.61 10.16
CA ARG A 57 5.23 -17.36 8.94
C ARG A 57 5.78 -18.76 9.23
N SER A 58 6.63 -18.91 10.25
CA SER A 58 7.19 -20.21 10.63
C SER A 58 6.15 -21.18 11.20
N HIS A 59 5.06 -20.68 11.80
CA HIS A 59 3.95 -21.49 12.30
C HIS A 59 2.75 -21.57 11.34
N ALA A 60 2.91 -21.15 10.07
CA ALA A 60 1.78 -21.09 9.15
C ALA A 60 1.05 -22.43 8.98
N GLY A 61 1.78 -23.56 8.99
CA GLY A 61 1.18 -24.90 8.96
C GLY A 61 0.34 -25.21 10.21
N ASP A 62 0.92 -24.99 11.39
CA ASP A 62 0.29 -25.31 12.68
C ASP A 62 -0.93 -24.42 12.97
N TRP A 63 -0.89 -23.17 12.50
CA TRP A 63 -1.93 -22.18 12.74
C TRP A 63 -2.91 -22.04 11.56
N ALA A 64 -2.80 -22.91 10.55
CA ALA A 64 -3.63 -22.93 9.34
C ALA A 64 -3.68 -21.55 8.64
N LEU A 65 -2.51 -20.94 8.45
CA LEU A 65 -2.32 -19.64 7.82
C LEU A 65 -1.81 -19.77 6.38
N TYR A 66 -2.11 -18.77 5.57
CA TYR A 66 -1.41 -18.53 4.31
C TYR A 66 -0.20 -17.62 4.58
N PRO A 67 1.05 -18.10 4.41
CA PRO A 67 2.25 -17.32 4.76
C PRO A 67 2.48 -16.09 3.88
N ASP A 68 1.84 -16.06 2.70
CA ASP A 68 1.82 -14.98 1.72
C ASP A 68 0.60 -14.04 1.85
N LYS A 69 -0.18 -14.16 2.94
CA LYS A 69 -1.38 -13.34 3.21
C LYS A 69 -1.31 -12.68 4.60
N LEU A 70 -0.13 -12.14 4.93
CA LEU A 70 0.08 -11.39 6.17
C LEU A 70 -0.27 -9.92 5.98
N ALA A 71 -1.33 -9.43 6.64
CA ALA A 71 -1.60 -7.99 6.73
C ALA A 71 -1.07 -7.40 8.03
N VAL A 72 -0.49 -6.21 7.96
CA VAL A 72 -0.20 -5.39 9.14
C VAL A 72 -1.24 -4.28 9.24
N ILE A 73 -1.69 -3.98 10.45
CA ILE A 73 -2.51 -2.80 10.72
C ILE A 73 -1.88 -2.01 11.86
N GLY A 74 -1.68 -0.71 11.66
CA GLY A 74 -1.04 0.17 12.63
C GLY A 74 -1.74 1.51 12.79
N PHE A 75 -1.67 2.09 14.00
CA PHE A 75 -2.34 3.34 14.35
C PHE A 75 -1.36 4.36 14.93
N SER A 76 -1.41 5.63 14.50
CA SER A 76 -0.55 6.70 15.05
C SER A 76 0.94 6.29 15.01
N ALA A 77 1.61 6.16 16.17
CA ALA A 77 2.97 5.62 16.29
C ALA A 77 3.10 4.16 15.78
N GLY A 78 2.12 3.30 16.05
CA GLY A 78 2.05 1.97 15.44
C GLY A 78 1.79 2.02 13.94
N GLY A 79 1.19 3.11 13.45
CA GLY A 79 1.01 3.42 12.03
C GLY A 79 2.35 3.73 11.36
N HIS A 80 3.23 4.47 12.04
CA HIS A 80 4.62 4.63 11.60
C HIS A 80 5.32 3.28 11.50
N LEU A 81 5.24 2.45 12.55
CA LEU A 81 5.87 1.13 12.54
C LEU A 81 5.32 0.24 11.41
N ALA A 82 4.00 0.27 11.16
CA ALA A 82 3.38 -0.45 10.05
C ALA A 82 3.82 0.08 8.68
N ALA A 83 4.00 1.40 8.53
CA ALA A 83 4.52 2.00 7.30
C ALA A 83 5.98 1.58 7.05
N CYS A 84 6.84 1.63 8.08
CA CYS A 84 8.20 1.10 8.00
C CYS A 84 8.23 -0.41 7.70
N ALA A 85 7.32 -1.19 8.28
CA ALA A 85 7.18 -2.60 7.97
C ALA A 85 6.84 -2.84 6.48
N ALA A 86 5.91 -2.04 5.93
CA ALA A 86 5.52 -2.14 4.52
C ALA A 86 6.66 -1.77 3.55
N ALA A 87 7.49 -0.80 3.93
CA ALA A 87 8.46 -0.17 3.04
C ALA A 87 9.92 -0.63 3.25
N MET A 88 10.31 -1.01 4.46
CA MET A 88 11.72 -1.18 4.83
C MET A 88 12.04 -2.55 5.46
N ALA A 89 11.05 -3.29 5.97
CA ALA A 89 11.30 -4.57 6.61
C ALA A 89 11.91 -5.61 5.66
N GLY A 90 12.70 -6.53 6.20
CA GLY A 90 13.04 -7.80 5.56
C GLY A 90 11.82 -8.73 5.49
N GLN A 91 11.04 -8.83 6.56
CA GLN A 91 9.78 -9.57 6.61
C GLN A 91 8.59 -8.68 6.24
N ARG A 92 8.57 -8.14 5.01
CA ARG A 92 7.48 -7.26 4.57
C ARG A 92 6.12 -7.96 4.64
N PRO A 93 5.06 -7.26 5.08
CA PRO A 93 3.70 -7.76 4.99
C PRO A 93 3.26 -7.81 3.52
N ASN A 94 2.17 -8.51 3.27
CA ASN A 94 1.53 -8.61 1.96
C ASN A 94 0.46 -7.52 1.74
N ALA A 95 0.03 -6.84 2.81
CA ALA A 95 -0.82 -5.65 2.79
C ALA A 95 -0.63 -4.84 4.08
N ALA A 96 -0.83 -3.52 4.03
CA ALA A 96 -0.75 -2.65 5.20
C ALA A 96 -2.00 -1.79 5.36
N ILE A 97 -2.50 -1.65 6.59
CA ILE A 97 -3.60 -0.75 6.94
C ILE A 97 -3.07 0.29 7.92
N LEU A 98 -3.17 1.58 7.57
CA LEU A 98 -2.57 2.67 8.32
C LEU A 98 -3.63 3.66 8.80
N GLY A 99 -3.86 3.70 10.11
CA GLY A 99 -4.78 4.63 10.76
C GLY A 99 -4.06 5.86 11.30
N TYR A 100 -4.42 7.04 10.79
CA TYR A 100 -3.84 8.34 11.14
C TYR A 100 -2.33 8.25 11.41
N PRO A 101 -1.56 7.70 10.45
CA PRO A 101 -0.19 7.27 10.70
C PRO A 101 0.73 8.48 10.87
N VAL A 102 1.69 8.37 11.78
CA VAL A 102 2.92 9.17 11.73
C VAL A 102 3.78 8.63 10.59
N VAL A 103 4.33 9.50 9.75
CA VAL A 103 5.08 9.12 8.53
C VAL A 103 6.32 9.97 8.35
N ASP A 104 6.15 11.30 8.35
CA ASP A 104 7.23 12.21 7.98
C ASP A 104 8.27 12.38 9.09
N LYS A 105 9.51 12.73 8.70
CA LYS A 105 10.64 12.89 9.62
C LYS A 105 10.35 13.89 10.75
N ALA A 106 9.73 15.02 10.43
CA ALA A 106 9.50 16.08 11.41
C ALA A 106 8.53 15.65 12.51
N THR A 107 7.48 14.93 12.14
CA THR A 107 6.47 14.40 13.04
C THR A 107 7.04 13.26 13.88
N VAL A 108 7.72 12.28 13.27
CA VAL A 108 8.24 11.13 14.02
C VAL A 108 9.31 11.54 15.03
N GLU A 109 10.15 12.53 14.72
CA GLU A 109 11.20 13.01 15.64
C GLU A 109 10.63 13.58 16.95
N THR A 110 9.36 14.00 16.95
CA THR A 110 8.65 14.47 18.15
C THR A 110 8.29 13.31 19.09
N TYR A 111 8.09 12.11 18.56
CA TYR A 111 7.66 10.92 19.32
C TYR A 111 8.79 9.92 19.56
N LEU A 112 9.69 9.76 18.59
CA LEU A 112 10.81 8.83 18.66
C LEU A 112 12.01 9.40 17.88
N PRO A 113 12.91 10.14 18.55
CA PRO A 113 14.12 10.65 17.93
C PRO A 113 14.97 9.55 17.29
N GLY A 114 15.48 9.79 16.09
CA GLY A 114 16.28 8.83 15.33
C GLY A 114 15.48 7.78 14.53
N ALA A 115 14.15 7.73 14.66
CA ALA A 115 13.30 6.93 13.77
C ALA A 115 13.34 7.47 12.32
N PRO A 116 13.22 6.61 11.30
CA PRO A 116 13.31 7.02 9.90
C PRO A 116 12.06 7.77 9.44
N ASP A 117 12.16 8.45 8.30
CA ASP A 117 10.98 8.86 7.55
C ASP A 117 10.42 7.65 6.79
N ALA A 118 9.20 7.23 7.10
CA ALA A 118 8.64 6.03 6.50
C ALA A 118 8.40 6.22 4.99
N ALA A 119 8.00 7.42 4.53
CA ALA A 119 7.71 7.68 3.13
C ALA A 119 8.96 7.63 2.23
N LEU A 120 10.14 7.95 2.79
CA LEU A 120 11.41 7.81 2.07
C LEU A 120 11.84 6.35 1.86
N GLY A 121 11.26 5.40 2.59
CA GLY A 121 11.55 3.98 2.41
C GLY A 121 10.72 3.29 1.34
N VAL A 122 9.68 3.95 0.82
CA VAL A 122 8.81 3.33 -0.19
C VAL A 122 9.63 3.02 -1.43
N ASP A 123 9.52 1.79 -1.91
CA ASP A 123 10.14 1.26 -3.12
C ASP A 123 9.18 0.37 -3.91
N GLU A 124 9.64 -0.19 -5.03
CA GLU A 124 8.90 -1.13 -5.88
C GLU A 124 8.56 -2.48 -5.25
N HIS A 125 8.95 -2.73 -3.99
CA HIS A 125 8.60 -3.94 -3.22
C HIS A 125 7.60 -3.64 -2.11
N THR A 126 7.19 -2.38 -1.94
CA THR A 126 6.20 -1.96 -0.94
C THR A 126 4.85 -2.66 -1.20
N CYS A 127 4.18 -3.14 -0.16
CA CYS A 127 2.89 -3.81 -0.29
C CYS A 127 1.74 -2.80 -0.50
N PRO A 128 0.58 -3.25 -1.00
CA PRO A 128 -0.62 -2.41 -1.09
C PRO A 128 -1.04 -1.87 0.27
N CYS A 129 -1.62 -0.67 0.27
CA CYS A 129 -1.99 0.03 1.49
C CYS A 129 -3.46 0.48 1.52
N PHE A 130 -4.13 0.32 2.66
CA PHE A 130 -5.36 1.02 2.98
C PHE A 130 -5.04 2.07 4.05
N VAL A 131 -5.41 3.33 3.82
CA VAL A 131 -5.07 4.43 4.72
C VAL A 131 -6.32 5.16 5.15
N PHE A 132 -6.43 5.55 6.41
CA PHE A 132 -7.54 6.38 6.86
C PHE A 132 -7.09 7.38 7.90
N ALA A 133 -7.63 8.60 7.85
CA ALA A 133 -7.27 9.66 8.77
C ALA A 133 -8.39 10.71 8.88
N GLY A 134 -8.33 11.56 9.90
CA GLY A 134 -9.15 12.75 9.99
C GLY A 134 -8.46 13.94 9.34
N ARG A 135 -9.19 14.73 8.56
CA ARG A 135 -8.69 16.01 8.04
C ARG A 135 -8.42 17.00 9.17
N ASN A 136 -9.23 16.98 10.22
CA ASN A 136 -9.15 17.85 11.37
C ASN A 136 -8.25 17.30 12.50
N ASP A 137 -7.49 16.23 12.24
CA ASP A 137 -6.49 15.72 13.18
C ASP A 137 -5.39 16.76 13.40
N THR A 138 -5.23 17.18 14.65
CA THR A 138 -4.23 18.17 15.10
C THR A 138 -3.04 17.54 15.82
N THR A 139 -3.09 16.24 16.12
CA THR A 139 -2.00 15.51 16.78
C THR A 139 -1.02 14.96 15.76
N VAL A 140 -1.55 14.38 14.68
CA VAL A 140 -0.79 13.93 13.52
C VAL A 140 -1.41 14.62 12.30
N PRO A 141 -0.82 15.72 11.82
CA PRO A 141 -1.39 16.47 10.71
C PRO A 141 -1.58 15.59 9.48
N VAL A 142 -2.68 15.80 8.75
CA VAL A 142 -3.04 15.05 7.53
C VAL A 142 -1.92 15.02 6.47
N ALA A 143 -0.98 15.97 6.54
CA ALA A 143 0.22 15.99 5.70
C ALA A 143 1.03 14.68 5.77
N ASN A 144 1.07 13.99 6.92
CA ASN A 144 1.71 12.67 7.04
C ASN A 144 1.06 11.65 6.11
N THR A 145 -0.29 11.59 6.12
CA THR A 145 -1.05 10.71 5.22
C THR A 145 -0.80 11.08 3.77
N LEU A 146 -0.82 12.37 3.42
CA LEU A 146 -0.58 12.82 2.05
C LEU A 146 0.83 12.48 1.55
N ALA A 147 1.86 12.65 2.39
CA ALA A 147 3.24 12.29 2.07
C ALA A 147 3.39 10.79 1.78
N TRP A 148 2.72 9.94 2.56
CA TRP A 148 2.68 8.50 2.29
C TRP A 148 2.00 8.18 0.96
N LEU A 149 0.84 8.77 0.67
CA LEU A 149 0.13 8.55 -0.59
C LEU A 149 0.94 9.02 -1.80
N GLU A 150 1.65 10.14 -1.68
CA GLU A 150 2.55 10.64 -2.72
C GLU A 150 3.67 9.63 -2.97
N ALA A 151 4.30 9.11 -1.92
CA ALA A 151 5.35 8.09 -2.04
C ALA A 151 4.83 6.81 -2.72
N LEU A 152 3.68 6.27 -2.29
CA LEU A 152 3.06 5.10 -2.94
C LEU A 152 2.74 5.36 -4.42
N THR A 153 2.26 6.56 -4.74
CA THR A 153 1.94 6.96 -6.13
C THR A 153 3.20 6.97 -7.01
N ARG A 154 4.35 7.45 -6.50
CA ARG A 154 5.62 7.47 -7.25
C ARG A 154 6.13 6.07 -7.64
N TYR A 155 5.76 5.05 -6.87
CA TYR A 155 6.16 3.66 -7.10
C TYR A 155 5.03 2.79 -7.66
N ASP A 156 3.92 3.40 -8.11
CA ASP A 156 2.78 2.71 -8.71
C ASP A 156 2.15 1.65 -7.77
N ILE A 157 2.31 1.82 -6.45
CA ILE A 157 1.76 0.92 -5.43
C ILE A 157 0.26 1.14 -5.34
N SER A 158 -0.53 0.08 -5.38
CA SER A 158 -1.98 0.18 -5.21
C SER A 158 -2.34 0.58 -3.78
N TYR A 159 -3.24 1.54 -3.64
CA TYR A 159 -3.77 1.95 -2.35
C TYR A 159 -5.23 2.39 -2.39
N GLU A 160 -5.85 2.37 -1.22
CA GLU A 160 -7.15 2.99 -0.94
C GLU A 160 -6.98 3.97 0.22
N CYS A 161 -7.66 5.12 0.19
CA CYS A 161 -7.52 6.13 1.22
C CYS A 161 -8.82 6.85 1.59
N HIS A 162 -9.15 6.87 2.88
CA HIS A 162 -10.30 7.55 3.46
C HIS A 162 -9.87 8.71 4.37
N ILE A 163 -9.90 9.94 3.84
CA ILE A 163 -9.73 11.15 4.65
C ILE A 163 -11.11 11.69 5.05
N TYR A 164 -11.47 11.55 6.32
CA TYR A 164 -12.74 12.01 6.85
C TYR A 164 -12.68 13.49 7.20
N SER A 165 -13.71 14.26 6.85
CA SER A 165 -13.75 15.70 7.14
C SER A 165 -13.69 16.02 8.64
N GLN A 166 -14.24 15.12 9.47
CA GLN A 166 -14.32 15.22 10.92
C GLN A 166 -14.04 13.83 11.53
N ALA A 167 -12.85 13.65 12.08
CA ALA A 167 -12.43 12.53 12.91
C ALA A 167 -11.20 12.95 13.72
N ASP A 168 -11.35 13.12 15.03
CA ASP A 168 -10.23 13.49 15.91
C ASP A 168 -9.20 12.36 16.03
N HIS A 169 -7.97 12.69 16.45
CA HIS A 169 -6.89 11.70 16.57
C HIS A 169 -7.25 10.50 17.46
N GLY A 170 -6.69 9.33 17.14
CA GLY A 170 -6.78 8.17 18.03
C GLY A 170 -8.20 7.61 18.16
N PHE A 171 -8.96 7.58 17.06
CA PHE A 171 -10.34 7.14 17.09
C PHE A 171 -10.56 5.63 17.02
N SER A 172 -9.51 4.86 16.73
CA SER A 172 -9.54 3.40 16.63
C SER A 172 -10.66 2.93 15.69
N THR A 173 -11.46 1.92 16.07
CA THR A 173 -12.62 1.44 15.31
C THR A 173 -13.77 2.44 15.26
N GLY A 174 -13.74 3.48 16.10
CA GLY A 174 -14.80 4.49 16.19
C GLY A 174 -16.04 4.05 16.97
N GLU A 175 -15.98 2.89 17.64
CA GLU A 175 -17.07 2.39 18.48
C GLU A 175 -17.27 3.23 19.73
N SER A 176 -18.53 3.42 20.15
CA SER A 176 -18.88 4.33 21.24
C SER A 176 -18.27 3.92 22.60
N PHE A 177 -18.07 2.62 22.83
CA PHE A 177 -17.47 2.11 24.06
C PHE A 177 -15.97 2.45 24.20
N LEU A 178 -15.31 2.89 23.11
CA LEU A 178 -13.93 3.38 23.15
C LEU A 178 -13.83 4.84 23.61
N GLY A 179 -14.97 5.46 23.94
CA GLY A 179 -15.04 6.83 24.45
C GLY A 179 -14.68 7.88 23.42
N THR A 180 -14.63 7.52 22.14
CA THR A 180 -14.22 8.44 21.08
C THR A 180 -15.29 9.50 20.81
N GLN A 181 -14.88 10.75 20.73
CA GLN A 181 -15.74 11.90 20.40
C GLN A 181 -15.29 12.52 19.07
N GLY A 182 -16.09 13.43 18.52
CA GLY A 182 -15.67 14.24 17.37
C GLY A 182 -15.54 13.46 16.05
N LEU A 183 -16.27 12.35 15.89
CA LEU A 183 -16.31 11.57 14.65
C LEU A 183 -17.54 11.91 13.80
N CYS A 184 -17.33 12.03 12.49
CA CYS A 184 -18.44 11.95 11.56
C CYS A 184 -19.00 10.51 11.53
N SER A 185 -20.29 10.38 11.21
CA SER A 185 -21.00 9.09 11.17
C SER A 185 -20.44 8.07 10.18
N ARG A 186 -19.53 8.49 9.29
CA ARG A 186 -18.88 7.63 8.30
C ARG A 186 -17.53 7.10 8.77
N ALA A 187 -16.87 7.75 9.74
CA ALA A 187 -15.53 7.35 10.16
C ALA A 187 -15.46 5.88 10.60
N PRO A 188 -16.37 5.34 11.44
CA PRO A 188 -16.31 3.92 11.84
C PRO A 188 -16.38 2.90 10.68
N ARG A 189 -16.86 3.32 9.49
CA ARG A 189 -16.99 2.43 8.33
C ARG A 189 -15.65 1.95 7.78
N TRP A 190 -14.54 2.62 8.09
CA TRP A 190 -13.20 2.20 7.66
C TRP A 190 -12.90 0.74 8.01
N VAL A 191 -13.44 0.22 9.12
CA VAL A 191 -13.24 -1.18 9.53
C VAL A 191 -13.84 -2.13 8.49
N ALA A 192 -15.10 -1.91 8.09
CA ALA A 192 -15.76 -2.74 7.08
C ALA A 192 -15.09 -2.57 5.70
N ASP A 193 -14.74 -1.33 5.35
CA ASP A 193 -14.11 -1.01 4.07
C ASP A 193 -12.71 -1.66 3.96
N SER A 194 -11.89 -1.59 4.99
CA SER A 194 -10.56 -2.22 5.02
C SER A 194 -10.60 -3.75 5.01
N ILE A 195 -11.60 -4.37 5.64
CA ILE A 195 -11.83 -5.82 5.55
C ILE A 195 -12.23 -6.21 4.12
N ALA A 196 -13.13 -5.45 3.49
CA ALA A 196 -13.52 -5.70 2.10
C ALA A 196 -12.33 -5.52 1.16
N TRP A 197 -11.55 -4.45 1.35
CA TRP A 197 -10.31 -4.21 0.62
C TRP A 197 -9.31 -5.35 0.78
N LEU A 198 -9.11 -5.89 1.99
CA LEU A 198 -8.24 -7.06 2.18
C LEU A 198 -8.74 -8.28 1.41
N ARG A 199 -10.05 -8.52 1.33
CA ARG A 199 -10.60 -9.61 0.50
C ARG A 199 -10.33 -9.38 -0.99
N ASP A 200 -10.35 -8.14 -1.44
CA ASP A 200 -10.02 -7.81 -2.81
C ASP A 200 -8.50 -7.95 -3.10
N VAL A 201 -7.63 -7.63 -2.14
CA VAL A 201 -6.16 -7.76 -2.27
C VAL A 201 -5.67 -9.20 -2.09
N PHE A 202 -6.26 -9.96 -1.18
CA PHE A 202 -5.83 -11.33 -0.87
C PHE A 202 -6.62 -12.41 -1.59
N GLY A 203 -7.83 -12.09 -2.05
CA GLY A 203 -8.83 -13.07 -2.46
C GLY A 203 -9.84 -13.31 -1.33
N ASP A 204 -11.12 -13.40 -1.68
CA ASP A 204 -12.15 -13.77 -0.70
C ASP A 204 -12.11 -15.29 -0.44
N PHE A 205 -12.38 -15.71 0.80
CA PHE A 205 -12.38 -17.13 1.14
C PHE A 205 -13.74 -17.75 0.84
N ALA A 206 -13.81 -18.54 -0.23
CA ALA A 206 -15.04 -19.22 -0.64
C ALA A 206 -14.73 -20.64 -1.16
N GLY A 207 -15.52 -21.63 -0.73
CA GLY A 207 -15.39 -23.00 -1.22
C GLY A 207 -14.10 -23.72 -0.80
N GLY A 208 -13.47 -23.32 0.32
CA GLY A 208 -12.28 -23.97 0.88
C GLY A 208 -10.93 -23.43 0.38
N ALA A 209 -10.93 -22.41 -0.47
CA ALA A 209 -9.72 -21.74 -0.94
C ALA A 209 -9.95 -20.22 -1.07
N LEU A 210 -8.87 -19.46 -1.17
CA LEU A 210 -8.94 -18.04 -1.52
C LEU A 210 -9.20 -17.88 -3.03
N ALA A 211 -10.12 -17.00 -3.38
CA ALA A 211 -10.36 -16.59 -4.75
C ALA A 211 -9.15 -15.83 -5.31
N VAL A 212 -9.13 -15.62 -6.63
CA VAL A 212 -8.14 -14.75 -7.25
C VAL A 212 -8.34 -13.30 -6.75
N PRO A 213 -7.27 -12.61 -6.31
CA PRO A 213 -7.33 -11.20 -5.95
C PRO A 213 -7.97 -10.35 -7.06
N ARG A 214 -8.81 -9.40 -6.65
CA ARG A 214 -9.42 -8.39 -7.53
C ARG A 214 -8.55 -7.14 -7.65
N CYS A 215 -7.85 -6.80 -6.58
CA CYS A 215 -6.94 -5.67 -6.53
C CYS A 215 -5.50 -6.16 -6.71
N PRO A 216 -4.82 -5.81 -7.81
CA PRO A 216 -3.39 -6.09 -7.96
C PRO A 216 -2.58 -5.26 -6.95
N ALA A 217 -1.33 -5.68 -6.71
CA ALA A 217 -0.46 -4.93 -5.80
C ALA A 217 0.11 -3.63 -6.39
N ARG A 218 0.04 -3.50 -7.72
CA ARG A 218 0.51 -2.36 -8.51
C ARG A 218 -0.58 -1.96 -9.48
N VAL A 219 -0.65 -0.67 -9.79
CA VAL A 219 -1.63 -0.15 -10.76
C VAL A 219 -1.20 -0.30 -12.22
N ASN A 220 0.09 -0.57 -12.47
CA ASN A 220 0.65 -0.79 -13.80
C ASN A 220 1.92 -1.68 -13.75
N GLY A 221 2.38 -2.09 -14.92
CA GLY A 221 3.56 -2.94 -15.11
C GLY A 221 4.89 -2.18 -15.25
N ASN A 222 4.95 -0.87 -14.95
CA ASN A 222 6.16 -0.07 -15.19
C ASN A 222 7.38 -0.56 -14.42
N ARG A 223 7.16 -1.16 -13.24
CA ARG A 223 8.22 -1.65 -12.35
C ARG A 223 8.46 -3.17 -12.46
N GLU A 224 7.78 -3.87 -13.38
CA GLU A 224 8.01 -5.29 -13.63
C GLU A 224 9.40 -5.55 -14.23
N SER A 225 9.90 -6.79 -14.15
CA SER A 225 11.23 -7.13 -14.66
C SER A 225 11.37 -7.00 -16.18
N ALA A 226 10.25 -6.96 -16.90
CA ALA A 226 10.18 -6.79 -18.35
C ALA A 226 9.13 -5.73 -18.72
N TYR A 227 9.25 -5.13 -19.91
CA TYR A 227 8.16 -4.33 -20.47
C TYR A 227 7.01 -5.26 -20.88
N ASN A 228 5.78 -4.79 -20.72
CA ASN A 228 4.58 -5.53 -21.09
C ASN A 228 3.45 -4.55 -21.45
N VAL A 229 2.33 -5.07 -21.93
CA VAL A 229 1.18 -4.24 -22.34
C VAL A 229 0.46 -3.56 -21.17
N ASP A 230 0.79 -3.90 -19.92
CA ASP A 230 0.29 -3.25 -18.72
C ASP A 230 1.21 -2.11 -18.24
N CYS A 231 2.30 -1.79 -18.96
CA CYS A 231 3.03 -0.54 -18.78
C CYS A 231 2.22 0.67 -19.28
N THR A 232 2.46 1.83 -18.67
CA THR A 232 1.85 3.10 -19.11
C THR A 232 2.46 3.59 -20.42
N LEU A 233 1.67 4.27 -21.25
CA LEU A 233 2.14 4.84 -22.51
C LEU A 233 3.29 5.80 -22.31
N GLY A 234 3.23 6.65 -21.28
CA GLY A 234 4.29 7.59 -20.94
C GLY A 234 5.62 6.91 -20.66
N TYR A 235 5.58 5.81 -19.90
CA TYR A 235 6.76 5.03 -19.59
C TYR A 235 7.34 4.36 -20.84
N LEU A 236 6.49 3.70 -21.63
CA LEU A 236 6.92 3.02 -22.87
C LEU A 236 7.52 4.01 -23.88
N LEU A 237 6.91 5.19 -24.07
CA LEU A 237 7.36 6.22 -25.01
C LEU A 237 8.73 6.81 -24.65
N GLN A 238 9.11 6.80 -23.38
CA GLN A 238 10.40 7.29 -22.88
C GLN A 238 11.45 6.19 -22.75
N SER A 239 11.12 4.97 -23.18
CA SER A 239 11.97 3.79 -23.05
C SER A 239 12.35 3.22 -24.43
N PRO A 240 13.30 2.28 -24.51
CA PRO A 240 13.58 1.53 -25.74
C PRO A 240 12.36 0.80 -26.30
N ALA A 241 11.35 0.48 -25.46
CA ALA A 241 10.13 -0.20 -25.88
C ALA A 241 9.23 0.68 -26.77
N THR A 242 9.51 1.98 -26.90
CA THR A 242 8.80 2.90 -27.81
C THR A 242 8.76 2.36 -29.25
N ALA A 243 9.84 1.71 -29.70
CA ALA A 243 9.93 1.15 -31.05
C ALA A 243 8.88 0.04 -31.33
N VAL A 244 8.45 -0.67 -30.29
CA VAL A 244 7.44 -1.74 -30.39
C VAL A 244 6.04 -1.14 -30.53
N ILE A 245 5.75 -0.06 -29.82
CA ILE A 245 4.39 0.53 -29.76
C ILE A 245 4.16 1.63 -30.81
N GLN A 246 5.23 2.25 -31.32
CA GLN A 246 5.14 3.34 -32.28
C GLN A 246 4.37 3.00 -33.57
N PRO A 247 4.47 1.78 -34.16
CA PRO A 247 3.67 1.39 -35.32
C PRO A 247 2.16 1.39 -35.07
N VAL A 248 1.74 1.20 -33.81
CA VAL A 248 0.32 1.27 -33.41
C VAL A 248 -0.10 2.72 -33.15
N LEU A 249 0.79 3.53 -32.56
CA LEU A 249 0.49 4.92 -32.19
C LEU A 249 0.46 5.88 -33.38
N GLN A 250 1.38 5.74 -34.34
CA GLN A 250 1.50 6.69 -35.46
C GLN A 250 0.22 6.83 -36.30
N PRO A 251 -0.45 5.73 -36.73
CA PRO A 251 -1.70 5.84 -37.47
C PRO A 251 -2.82 6.52 -36.66
N LEU A 252 -2.86 6.27 -35.36
CA LEU A 252 -3.83 6.89 -34.45
C LEU A 252 -3.60 8.41 -34.33
N LEU A 253 -2.35 8.82 -34.09
CA LEU A 253 -1.97 10.23 -33.98
C LEU A 253 -2.26 11.00 -35.28
N ALA A 254 -1.92 10.40 -36.44
CA ALA A 254 -2.22 10.98 -37.74
C ALA A 254 -3.73 11.17 -37.97
N ARG A 255 -4.56 10.20 -37.57
CA ARG A 255 -6.03 10.28 -37.66
C ARG A 255 -6.63 11.36 -36.76
N LEU A 256 -5.99 11.63 -35.63
CA LEU A 256 -6.41 12.66 -34.68
C LEU A 256 -5.77 14.03 -34.95
N HIS A 257 -4.92 14.15 -35.97
CA HIS A 257 -4.14 15.36 -36.26
C HIS A 257 -3.29 15.83 -35.07
N LEU A 258 -2.64 14.89 -34.38
CA LEU A 258 -1.75 15.15 -33.24
C LEU A 258 -0.31 14.80 -33.62
N ASP A 259 0.64 15.67 -33.24
CA ASP A 259 2.07 15.42 -33.46
C ASP A 259 2.67 14.46 -32.43
N ALA A 260 2.10 14.43 -31.22
CA ALA A 260 2.52 13.57 -30.12
C ALA A 260 1.33 13.19 -29.22
N LEU A 261 1.52 12.17 -28.40
CA LEU A 261 0.52 11.76 -27.42
C LEU A 261 0.35 12.87 -26.36
N PRO A 262 -0.88 13.36 -26.09
CA PRO A 262 -1.11 14.33 -25.03
C PRO A 262 -0.66 13.81 -23.66
N ALA A 263 -0.11 14.69 -22.82
CA ALA A 263 0.34 14.33 -21.47
C ALA A 263 -0.78 13.71 -20.60
N SER A 264 -2.03 14.09 -20.85
CA SER A 264 -3.21 13.52 -20.17
C SER A 264 -3.41 12.03 -20.44
N LEU A 265 -2.82 11.47 -21.50
CA LEU A 265 -2.88 10.04 -21.83
C LEU A 265 -1.62 9.28 -21.39
N SER A 266 -0.63 9.96 -20.81
CA SER A 266 0.63 9.36 -20.37
C SER A 266 0.43 8.22 -19.37
N GLY A 267 -0.58 8.33 -18.49
CA GLY A 267 -0.93 7.32 -17.50
C GLY A 267 -1.76 6.15 -18.00
N LEU A 268 -2.24 6.18 -19.25
CA LEU A 268 -3.05 5.10 -19.81
C LEU A 268 -2.17 3.85 -20.04
N LEU A 269 -2.67 2.66 -19.69
CA LEU A 269 -1.95 1.42 -20.03
C LEU A 269 -2.01 1.17 -21.54
N PHE A 270 -0.97 0.55 -22.11
CA PHE A 270 -1.02 0.18 -23.52
C PHE A 270 -2.21 -0.76 -23.83
N ARG A 271 -2.51 -1.71 -22.94
CA ARG A 271 -3.69 -2.59 -23.04
C ARG A 271 -5.01 -1.83 -23.11
N GLN A 272 -5.15 -0.75 -22.34
CA GLN A 272 -6.36 0.08 -22.35
C GLN A 272 -6.49 0.82 -23.68
N LEU A 273 -5.40 1.40 -24.20
CA LEU A 273 -5.39 2.00 -25.53
C LEU A 273 -5.76 0.99 -26.60
N ALA A 274 -5.18 -0.20 -26.56
CA ALA A 274 -5.47 -1.29 -27.49
C ALA A 274 -6.97 -1.63 -27.50
N GLY A 275 -7.62 -1.67 -26.34
CA GLY A 275 -9.07 -1.82 -26.22
C GLY A 275 -9.86 -0.67 -26.87
N MET A 276 -9.43 0.58 -26.66
CA MET A 276 -10.10 1.76 -27.24
C MET A 276 -10.05 1.79 -28.78
N ILE A 277 -8.97 1.28 -29.37
CA ILE A 277 -8.82 1.19 -30.84
C ILE A 277 -9.27 -0.15 -31.41
N ALA A 278 -9.84 -1.03 -30.58
CA ALA A 278 -10.25 -2.39 -30.94
C ALA A 278 -9.13 -3.21 -31.61
N LEU A 279 -7.92 -3.13 -31.05
CA LEU A 279 -6.78 -3.91 -31.53
C LEU A 279 -7.07 -5.41 -31.35
N PRO A 280 -6.86 -6.26 -32.39
CA PRO A 280 -7.14 -7.69 -32.28
C PRO A 280 -6.32 -8.36 -31.16
N PRO A 281 -6.89 -9.33 -30.41
CA PRO A 281 -6.20 -10.00 -29.30
C PRO A 281 -4.88 -10.65 -29.70
N GLU A 282 -4.80 -11.25 -30.90
CA GLU A 282 -3.58 -11.86 -31.41
C GLU A 282 -2.47 -10.82 -31.66
N GLN A 283 -2.85 -9.62 -32.12
CA GLN A 283 -1.91 -8.54 -32.33
C GLN A 283 -1.43 -7.97 -30.99
N LEU A 284 -2.31 -7.83 -30.01
CA LEU A 284 -1.94 -7.42 -28.66
C LEU A 284 -0.97 -8.42 -28.01
N ALA A 285 -1.21 -9.72 -28.17
CA ALA A 285 -0.31 -10.77 -27.66
C ALA A 285 1.07 -10.75 -28.34
N ALA A 286 1.11 -10.50 -29.66
CA ALA A 286 2.37 -10.34 -30.39
C ALA A 286 3.15 -9.10 -29.92
N ILE A 287 2.46 -7.98 -29.67
CA ILE A 287 3.07 -6.78 -29.10
C ILE A 287 3.59 -7.04 -27.70
N ASP A 288 2.81 -7.73 -26.86
CA ASP A 288 3.24 -8.08 -25.50
C ASP A 288 4.51 -8.94 -25.54
N THR A 289 4.56 -9.94 -26.41
CA THR A 289 5.76 -10.77 -26.63
C THR A 289 6.96 -9.93 -27.07
N ALA A 290 6.74 -8.98 -28.00
CA ALA A 290 7.79 -8.09 -28.47
C ALA A 290 8.27 -7.12 -27.37
N LEU A 291 7.38 -6.60 -26.53
CA LEU A 291 7.71 -5.78 -25.38
C LEU A 291 8.60 -6.55 -24.38
N HIS A 292 8.24 -7.79 -24.05
CA HIS A 292 9.02 -8.64 -23.16
C HIS A 292 10.43 -8.92 -23.68
N ALA A 293 10.62 -8.93 -25.01
CA ALA A 293 11.92 -9.13 -25.64
C ALA A 293 12.83 -7.88 -25.62
N VAL A 294 12.28 -6.69 -25.32
CA VAL A 294 13.08 -5.46 -25.23
C VAL A 294 13.89 -5.48 -23.93
N PRO A 295 15.23 -5.36 -23.99
CA PRO A 295 16.05 -5.31 -22.79
C PRO A 295 15.65 -4.15 -21.89
N LYS A 296 15.31 -4.46 -20.64
CA LYS A 296 15.04 -3.48 -19.58
C LYS A 296 16.29 -3.36 -18.73
N GLN A 297 16.88 -2.17 -18.67
CA GLN A 297 17.93 -1.94 -17.67
C GLN A 297 17.28 -2.08 -16.29
N GLN A 298 17.82 -2.97 -15.46
CA GLN A 298 17.43 -2.98 -14.05
C GLN A 298 17.77 -1.60 -13.51
N THR A 299 16.76 -0.85 -13.09
CA THR A 299 16.96 0.36 -12.30
C THR A 299 17.63 -0.10 -11.01
N GLY A 300 18.95 0.02 -10.94
CA GLY A 300 19.66 -0.05 -9.66
C GLY A 300 19.01 0.99 -8.77
N GLY A 301 18.54 0.55 -7.59
CA GLY A 301 17.65 1.31 -6.71
C GLY A 301 17.96 2.80 -6.72
N ASP A 302 16.95 3.60 -7.06
CA ASP A 302 17.02 5.05 -6.97
C ASP A 302 17.46 5.38 -5.54
N THR A 303 18.73 5.77 -5.39
CA THR A 303 19.23 6.30 -4.13
C THR A 303 18.49 7.62 -3.94
N PRO A 304 17.75 7.84 -2.85
CA PRO A 304 17.03 9.09 -2.70
C PRO A 304 18.04 10.24 -2.66
N CYS A 305 17.79 11.27 -3.46
CA CYS A 305 18.44 12.57 -3.35
C CYS A 305 17.94 13.28 -2.08
#